data_AF-A0A1X1H8N3-F1
#
_entry.id   AF-A0A1X1H8N3-F1
#
_cell.length_a   1.000
_cell.length_b   1.000
_cell.length_c   1.000
_cell.angle_alpha   90.00
_cell.angle_beta   90.00
_cell.angle_gamma   90.00
#
_symmetry.space_group_name_H-M   'P 1'
#
loop_
_entity.id
_entity.type
_entity.pdbx_description
1 polymer ?
#
loop_
_entity_poly.entity_id
_entity_poly.type
_entity_poly.pdbx_seq_one_letter_code
_entity_poly.pdbx_strand_id
1 'polypeptide(L)'
;MYSIQITYLFSYLIPKISEYWRSENTTPEFKHCHEVKEKDKSYSVYIKAINSLHPEIDTESLRIWQFGFKGNPMRIICHKEKGNNFIPLLIDQHHLGSVDKHYNEADFGAYNFCPVSAYE
;
A
#
# COMPACT_ATOMS: atom_id res chain seq x y z
N MET A 1 -10.96 10.77 10.90
CA MET A 1 -10.28 11.74 10.02
C MET A 1 -10.02 11.14 8.63
N TYR A 2 -11.04 10.48 8.06
CA TYR A 2 -10.98 9.74 6.79
C TYR A 2 -10.93 10.66 5.57
N SER A 3 -11.65 11.79 5.63
CA SER A 3 -11.66 12.80 4.56
C SER A 3 -10.26 13.32 4.24
N ILE A 4 -9.42 13.60 5.25
CA ILE A 4 -8.05 14.09 5.02
C ILE A 4 -7.19 13.05 4.28
N GLN A 5 -7.33 11.77 4.63
CA GLN A 5 -6.57 10.68 4.03
C GLN A 5 -6.98 10.45 2.58
N ILE A 6 -8.29 10.47 2.30
CA ILE A 6 -8.85 10.38 0.96
C ILE A 6 -8.49 11.60 0.11
N THR A 7 -8.58 12.82 0.65
CA THR A 7 -8.12 14.02 -0.05
C THR A 7 -6.64 13.94 -0.37
N TYR A 8 -5.79 13.51 0.57
CA TYR A 8 -4.37 13.30 0.30
C TYR A 8 -4.14 12.29 -0.83
N LEU A 9 -4.85 11.16 -0.79
CA LEU A 9 -4.73 10.09 -1.77
C LEU A 9 -5.00 10.60 -3.20
N PHE A 10 -6.16 11.23 -3.40
CA PHE A 10 -6.64 11.63 -4.72
C PHE A 10 -6.10 12.97 -5.19
N SER A 11 -5.81 13.91 -4.29
CA SER A 11 -5.32 15.25 -4.66
C SER A 11 -3.81 15.40 -4.62
N TYR A 12 -3.08 14.45 -4.02
CA TYR A 12 -1.62 14.55 -3.92
C TYR A 12 -0.90 13.25 -4.32
N LEU A 13 -1.16 12.13 -3.65
CA LEU A 13 -0.38 10.91 -3.83
C LEU A 13 -0.46 10.38 -5.28
N ILE A 14 -1.68 10.12 -5.76
CA ILE A 14 -1.92 9.60 -7.11
C ILE A 14 -1.39 10.57 -8.18
N PRO A 15 -1.77 11.87 -8.19
CA PRO A 15 -1.26 12.82 -9.18
C PRO A 15 0.27 12.88 -9.22
N LYS A 16 0.91 12.95 -8.05
CA LYS A 16 2.36 13.10 -7.96
C LYS A 16 3.11 11.90 -8.49
N ILE A 17 2.62 10.69 -8.24
CA ILE A 17 3.21 9.46 -8.81
C ILE A 17 3.02 9.45 -10.32
N SER A 18 1.80 9.69 -10.80
CA SER A 18 1.47 9.65 -12.22
C SER A 18 2.30 10.64 -13.05
N GLU A 19 2.55 11.83 -12.51
CA GLU A 19 3.26 12.89 -13.22
C GLU A 19 4.80 12.76 -13.10
N TYR A 20 5.31 12.51 -11.89
CA TYR A 20 6.73 12.71 -11.59
C TYR A 20 7.50 11.43 -11.26
N TRP A 21 6.84 10.34 -10.90
CA TRP A 21 7.55 9.13 -10.52
C TRP A 21 8.09 8.38 -11.76
N ARG A 22 9.29 7.83 -11.62
CA ARG A 22 9.98 6.98 -12.59
C ARG A 22 10.70 5.87 -11.84
N SER A 23 10.86 4.69 -12.43
CA SER A 23 11.51 3.55 -11.78
C SER A 23 12.95 3.82 -11.36
N GLU A 24 13.62 4.74 -12.05
CA GLU A 24 15.01 5.13 -11.80
C GLU A 24 15.12 6.24 -10.75
N ASN A 25 14.00 6.79 -10.28
CA ASN A 25 14.01 7.92 -9.36
C ASN A 25 14.38 7.46 -7.95
N THR A 26 15.62 7.74 -7.55
CA THR A 26 16.18 7.39 -6.24
C THR A 26 16.14 8.55 -5.24
N THR A 27 15.44 9.64 -5.55
CA THR A 27 15.40 10.80 -4.65
C THR A 27 14.77 10.41 -3.31
N PRO A 28 15.20 11.02 -2.18
CA PRO A 28 14.69 10.68 -0.85
C PRO A 28 13.17 10.77 -0.71
N GLU A 29 12.55 11.63 -1.53
CA GLU A 29 11.10 11.78 -1.60
C GLU A 29 10.39 10.50 -2.06
N PHE A 30 10.88 9.87 -3.12
CA PHE A 30 10.28 8.65 -3.70
C PHE A 30 10.84 7.36 -3.10
N LYS A 31 11.60 7.42 -2.01
CA LYS A 31 12.18 6.25 -1.33
C LYS A 31 11.12 5.19 -0.94
N HIS A 32 9.88 5.61 -0.69
CA HIS A 32 8.77 4.73 -0.34
C HIS A 32 7.91 4.31 -1.55
N CYS A 33 8.38 4.60 -2.77
CA CYS A 33 7.81 4.16 -4.03
C CYS A 33 8.70 3.05 -4.62
N HIS A 34 8.52 1.82 -4.16
CA HIS A 34 9.38 0.69 -4.52
C HIS A 34 8.62 -0.63 -4.61
N GLU A 35 9.23 -1.58 -5.30
CA GLU A 35 8.80 -2.97 -5.34
C GLU A 35 8.95 -3.62 -3.96
N VAL A 36 7.88 -4.28 -3.49
CA VAL A 36 7.89 -5.10 -2.29
C VAL A 36 8.23 -6.51 -2.73
N LYS A 37 9.42 -7.00 -2.34
CA LYS A 37 9.95 -8.28 -2.80
C LYS A 37 9.51 -9.40 -1.88
N GLU A 38 9.45 -10.63 -2.38
CA GLU A 38 9.07 -11.82 -1.59
C GLU A 38 9.86 -11.99 -0.28
N LYS A 39 11.14 -11.58 -0.28
CA LYS A 39 12.00 -11.63 0.91
C LYS A 39 11.65 -10.58 1.98
N ASP A 40 10.86 -9.56 1.63
CA ASP A 40 10.47 -8.49 2.53
C ASP A 40 9.32 -8.97 3.41
N LYS A 41 9.39 -8.70 4.72
CA LYS A 41 8.37 -9.16 5.68
C LYS A 41 6.94 -8.75 5.28
N SER A 42 6.81 -7.57 4.69
CA SER A 42 5.54 -6.99 4.25
C SER A 42 4.89 -7.68 3.07
N TYR A 43 5.66 -8.42 2.26
CA TYR A 43 5.12 -9.11 1.09
C TYR A 43 4.03 -10.11 1.48
N SER A 44 4.34 -11.02 2.41
CA SER A 44 3.39 -12.04 2.87
C SER A 44 2.11 -11.46 3.47
N VAL A 45 2.22 -10.32 4.16
CA VAL A 45 1.08 -9.61 4.75
C VAL A 45 0.18 -9.04 3.66
N TYR A 46 0.77 -8.38 2.66
CA TYR A 46 0.01 -7.84 1.54
C TYR A 46 -0.64 -8.94 0.70
N ILE A 47 0.08 -10.02 0.36
CA ILE A 47 -0.49 -11.14 -0.40
C ILE A 47 -1.66 -11.78 0.34
N LYS A 48 -1.56 -11.97 1.66
CA LYS A 48 -2.67 -12.48 2.47
C LYS A 48 -3.87 -11.54 2.44
N ALA A 49 -3.65 -10.24 2.57
CA ALA A 49 -4.73 -9.25 2.51
C ALA A 49 -5.38 -9.18 1.12
N ILE A 50 -4.57 -9.20 0.04
CA ILE A 50 -5.04 -9.18 -1.34
C ILE A 50 -5.89 -10.43 -1.63
N ASN A 51 -5.42 -11.62 -1.28
CA ASN A 51 -6.19 -12.86 -1.44
C ASN A 51 -7.54 -12.83 -0.68
N SER A 52 -7.58 -12.16 0.47
CA SER A 52 -8.81 -12.03 1.24
C SER A 52 -9.80 -11.02 0.62
N LEU A 53 -9.29 -9.96 -0.01
CA LEU A 53 -10.11 -8.91 -0.62
C LEU A 53 -10.55 -9.26 -2.04
N HIS A 54 -9.70 -9.99 -2.78
CA HIS A 54 -9.84 -10.30 -4.20
C HIS A 54 -9.52 -11.79 -4.44
N PRO A 55 -10.35 -12.73 -3.96
CA PRO A 55 -10.07 -14.17 -3.99
C PRO A 55 -9.94 -14.75 -5.40
N GLU A 56 -10.41 -14.05 -6.43
CA GLU A 56 -10.33 -14.43 -7.83
C GLU A 56 -8.99 -14.07 -8.51
N ILE A 57 -8.15 -13.25 -7.87
CA ILE A 57 -6.86 -12.84 -8.43
C ILE A 57 -5.80 -13.90 -8.12
N ASP A 58 -5.09 -14.36 -9.15
CA ASP A 58 -3.89 -15.18 -8.98
C ASP A 58 -2.75 -14.35 -8.39
N THR A 59 -2.56 -14.47 -7.08
CA THR A 59 -1.55 -13.69 -6.35
C THR A 59 -0.11 -14.09 -6.64
N GLU A 60 0.16 -15.28 -7.18
CA GLU A 60 1.51 -15.71 -7.53
C GLU A 60 2.07 -14.94 -8.73
N SER A 61 1.19 -14.48 -9.61
CA SER A 61 1.54 -13.66 -10.78
C SER A 61 1.83 -12.18 -10.43
N LEU A 62 1.56 -11.76 -9.19
CA LEU A 62 1.56 -10.35 -8.83
C LEU A 62 2.96 -9.82 -8.52
N ARG A 63 3.33 -8.80 -9.29
CA ARG A 63 4.46 -7.94 -8.97
C ARG A 63 4.03 -6.77 -8.08
N ILE A 64 4.26 -6.91 -6.77
CA ILE A 64 3.75 -5.96 -5.76
C ILE A 64 4.62 -4.71 -5.67
N TRP A 65 3.98 -3.55 -5.73
CA TRP A 65 4.60 -2.24 -5.58
C TRP A 65 3.88 -1.45 -4.50
N GLN A 66 4.67 -0.78 -3.67
CA GLN A 66 4.17 0.16 -2.69
C GLN A 66 4.47 1.58 -3.14
N PHE A 67 3.50 2.46 -2.94
CA PHE A 67 3.61 3.88 -3.22
C PHE A 67 3.25 4.74 -2.02
N GLY A 68 4.11 5.69 -1.69
CA GLY A 68 3.85 6.65 -0.62
C GLY A 68 4.96 7.66 -0.43
N PHE A 69 4.68 8.65 0.41
CA PHE A 69 5.62 9.72 0.72
C PHE A 69 5.92 9.82 2.21
N LYS A 70 7.10 10.36 2.53
CA LYS A 70 7.56 10.57 3.90
C LYS A 70 6.58 11.46 4.67
N GLY A 71 6.31 11.11 5.93
CA GLY A 71 5.44 11.89 6.81
C GLY A 71 3.94 11.69 6.59
N ASN A 72 3.54 10.83 5.64
CA ASN A 72 2.14 10.44 5.46
C ASN A 72 1.99 8.92 5.69
N PRO A 73 1.00 8.48 6.48
CA PRO A 73 0.82 7.07 6.79
C PRO A 73 0.14 6.28 5.64
N MET A 74 -0.48 6.98 4.67
CA MET A 74 -1.16 6.34 3.55
C MET A 74 -0.18 5.78 2.53
N ARG A 75 -0.43 4.54 2.11
CA ARG A 75 0.23 3.85 1.01
C ARG A 75 -0.80 3.25 0.07
N ILE A 76 -0.50 3.26 -1.22
CA ILE A 76 -1.21 2.44 -2.20
C ILE A 76 -0.34 1.23 -2.50
N ILE A 77 -0.93 0.05 -2.41
CA ILE A 77 -0.30 -1.20 -2.82
C ILE A 77 -0.91 -1.59 -4.15
N CYS A 78 -0.05 -1.74 -5.16
CA CYS A 78 -0.43 -1.99 -6.53
C CYS A 78 0.20 -3.27 -7.07
N HIS A 79 -0.45 -3.88 -8.06
CA HIS A 79 0.25 -4.69 -9.04
C HIS A 79 0.89 -3.80 -10.09
N LYS A 80 2.17 -4.04 -10.42
CA LYS A 80 2.83 -3.43 -11.58
C LYS A 80 2.69 -4.34 -12.80
N GLU A 81 1.90 -3.86 -13.75
CA GLU A 81 1.74 -4.42 -15.08
C GLU A 81 2.95 -4.08 -15.99
N LYS A 82 2.90 -4.50 -17.25
CA LYS A 82 3.91 -4.10 -18.25
C LYS A 82 3.97 -2.57 -18.39
N GLY A 83 5.19 -2.03 -18.47
CA GLY A 83 5.43 -0.58 -18.59
C GLY A 83 5.26 0.17 -17.26
N ASN A 84 4.58 1.31 -17.31
CA ASN A 84 4.26 2.16 -16.14
C ASN A 84 2.78 2.09 -15.75
N ASN A 85 2.14 0.95 -16.02
CA ASN A 85 0.77 0.71 -15.59
C ASN A 85 0.74 0.07 -14.20
N PHE A 86 -0.11 0.60 -13.32
CA PHE A 86 -0.25 0.15 -11.95
C PHE A 86 -1.72 -0.05 -11.63
N ILE A 87 -2.07 -1.24 -11.17
CA ILE A 87 -3.42 -1.60 -10.75
C ILE A 87 -3.47 -1.54 -9.23
N PRO A 88 -4.17 -0.57 -8.61
CA PRO A 88 -4.33 -0.53 -7.16
C PRO A 88 -5.06 -1.77 -6.66
N LEU A 89 -4.53 -2.42 -5.63
CA LEU A 89 -5.11 -3.62 -5.04
C LEU A 89 -5.64 -3.36 -3.62
N LEU A 90 -4.92 -2.56 -2.83
CA LEU A 90 -5.38 -2.13 -1.52
C LEU A 90 -4.73 -0.81 -1.10
N ILE A 91 -5.33 -0.19 -0.08
CA ILE A 91 -4.81 0.99 0.59
C ILE A 91 -4.32 0.56 1.97
N ASP A 92 -3.05 0.80 2.27
CA ASP A 92 -2.49 0.61 3.60
C ASP A 92 -2.40 1.96 4.30
N GLN A 93 -3.30 2.18 5.26
CA GLN A 93 -3.46 3.45 5.96
C GLN A 93 -2.44 3.67 7.09
N HIS A 94 -1.70 2.63 7.52
CA HIS A 94 -0.88 2.68 8.73
C HIS A 94 0.44 1.91 8.62
N HIS A 95 0.90 1.59 7.41
CA HIS A 95 2.09 0.79 7.19
C HIS A 95 1.98 -0.61 7.82
N LEU A 96 0.78 -1.19 7.82
CA LEU A 96 0.49 -2.49 8.42
C LEU A 96 1.18 -3.65 7.70
N GLY A 97 1.64 -3.46 6.45
CA GLY A 97 2.53 -4.41 5.82
C GLY A 97 3.85 -4.59 6.59
N SER A 98 4.40 -3.52 7.15
CA SER A 98 5.66 -3.56 7.92
C SER A 98 5.37 -3.22 9.38
N VAL A 99 4.66 -4.12 10.07
CA VAL A 99 4.33 -3.94 11.49
C VAL A 99 5.62 -3.72 12.28
N ASP A 100 5.70 -2.55 12.91
CA ASP A 100 6.76 -2.19 13.83
C ASP A 100 6.15 -2.01 15.23
N LYS A 101 6.79 -2.64 16.22
CA LYS A 101 6.39 -2.61 17.62
C LYS A 101 6.31 -1.20 18.22
N HIS A 102 7.05 -0.25 17.65
CA HIS A 102 7.10 1.14 18.11
C HIS A 102 6.12 2.06 17.40
N TYR A 103 5.50 1.63 16.31
CA TYR A 103 4.68 2.51 15.48
C TYR A 103 3.25 1.99 15.23
N ASN A 104 3.05 0.65 15.17
CA ASN A 104 1.79 0.09 14.65
C ASN A 104 1.25 -1.07 15.49
N GLU A 105 2.11 -1.85 16.16
CA GLU A 105 1.69 -3.10 16.81
C GLU A 105 0.80 -2.86 18.04
N ALA A 106 1.13 -1.85 18.86
CA ALA A 106 0.37 -1.52 20.07
C ALA A 106 -1.04 -1.00 19.78
N ASP A 107 -1.22 -0.24 18.68
CA ASP A 107 -2.48 0.44 18.37
C ASP A 107 -3.44 -0.44 17.55
N PHE A 108 -2.92 -1.29 16.66
CA PHE A 108 -3.74 -2.09 15.73
C PHE A 108 -3.86 -3.56 16.11
N GLY A 109 -2.96 -4.11 16.95
CA GLY A 109 -3.01 -5.52 17.35
C GLY A 109 -4.26 -5.92 18.12
N ALA A 110 -4.96 -4.96 18.74
CA ALA A 110 -6.20 -5.17 19.49
C ALA A 110 -7.48 -4.74 18.75
N TYR A 111 -7.35 -4.12 17.57
CA TYR A 111 -8.49 -3.55 16.84
C TYR A 111 -9.05 -4.57 15.83
N ASN A 112 -10.16 -5.22 16.19
CA ASN A 112 -10.83 -6.21 15.33
C ASN A 112 -11.87 -5.59 14.36
N PHE A 113 -11.96 -4.26 14.31
CA PHE A 113 -12.95 -3.58 13.48
C PHE A 113 -12.54 -3.62 12.00
N CYS A 114 -13.32 -4.32 11.17
CA CYS A 114 -13.19 -4.36 9.72
C CYS A 114 -14.43 -3.71 9.08
N PRO A 115 -14.32 -2.59 8.34
CA PRO A 115 -15.47 -1.95 7.70
C PRO A 115 -16.20 -2.86 6.70
N VAL A 116 -15.47 -3.72 6.01
CA VAL A 116 -16.04 -4.70 5.08
C VAL A 116 -16.95 -5.65 5.86
N SER A 117 -16.45 -6.27 6.93
CA SER A 117 -17.22 -7.22 7.74
C SER A 117 -18.32 -6.57 8.60
N ALA A 118 -18.23 -5.27 8.89
CA ALA A 118 -19.16 -4.57 9.77
C ALA A 118 -20.38 -4.00 9.03
N TYR A 119 -20.30 -3.85 7.70
CA TYR A 119 -21.35 -3.22 6.88
C TYR A 119 -21.76 -4.07 5.66
N GLU A 120 -21.30 -5.32 5.58
CA GLU A 120 -21.82 -6.37 4.68
C GLU A 120 -23.10 -7.01 5.21
#